data_AF-A0A2G9NER5-F1
#
_entry.id   AF-A0A2G9NER5-F1
#
_cell.length_a   1.000
_cell.length_b   1.000
_cell.length_c   1.000
_cell.angle_alpha   90.00
_cell.angle_beta   90.00
_cell.angle_gamma   90.00
#
_symmetry.space_group_name_H-M   'P 1'
#
loop_
_entity.id
_entity.type
_entity.pdbx_description
1 polymer ?
#
loop_
_entity_poly.entity_id
_entity_poly.type
_entity_poly.pdbx_seq_one_letter_code
_entity_poly.pdbx_strand_id
1 'polypeptide(L)'
;MNINMVINKRGISPIIATVLILLITFVAISILAVFVVPFVSESLEGSEECFDILGHVTFDESPYNCNIGGTLGDGSEGERTGFSVRVGGEDISGLKIALYNEGSSEVVEFLNGTIGNTLSSKLRMLNGLFSEGLEMPKKGGVRTYVAEGLFEKIEVSARLKSGKTCDLSDSIELNTCLDNDAVSKILAS
;
A
#
# COMPACT_ATOMS: atom_id res chain seq x y z
N MET A 1 -39.50 34.39 -67.88
CA MET A 1 -38.19 34.84 -67.39
C MET A 1 -37.66 33.71 -66.51
N ASN A 2 -36.79 32.85 -67.03
CA ASN A 2 -36.24 31.70 -66.31
C ASN A 2 -34.73 31.84 -66.25
N ILE A 3 -34.19 32.01 -65.04
CA ILE A 3 -32.75 32.05 -64.77
C ILE A 3 -32.35 30.63 -64.38
N ASN A 4 -31.77 29.89 -65.33
CA ASN A 4 -31.11 28.62 -65.01
C ASN A 4 -29.68 28.93 -64.56
N MET A 5 -29.47 28.92 -63.24
CA MET A 5 -28.15 29.00 -62.61
C MET A 5 -27.53 27.61 -62.59
N VAL A 6 -26.71 27.27 -63.59
CA VAL A 6 -25.92 26.04 -63.58
C VAL A 6 -24.70 26.25 -62.68
N ILE A 7 -24.80 25.81 -61.43
CA ILE A 7 -23.65 25.73 -60.52
C ILE A 7 -22.82 24.52 -60.95
N ASN A 8 -21.77 24.78 -61.72
CA ASN A 8 -20.81 23.77 -62.13
C ASN A 8 -19.99 23.34 -60.90
N LYS A 9 -20.46 22.32 -60.16
CA LYS A 9 -19.75 21.75 -59.01
C LYS A 9 -18.48 21.06 -59.49
N ARG A 10 -17.36 21.79 -59.53
CA ARG A 10 -16.02 21.20 -59.69
C ARG A 10 -15.76 20.28 -58.50
N GLY A 11 -15.98 18.98 -58.69
CA GLY A 11 -15.68 17.97 -57.70
C GLY A 11 -14.21 18.06 -57.34
N ILE A 12 -13.92 18.31 -56.06
CA ILE A 12 -12.57 18.23 -55.51
C ILE A 12 -12.07 16.82 -55.86
N SER A 13 -10.90 16.73 -56.50
CA SER A 13 -10.33 15.44 -56.91
C SER A 13 -10.30 14.51 -55.70
N PRO A 14 -10.86 13.29 -55.79
CA PRO A 14 -10.90 12.33 -54.67
C PRO A 14 -9.53 12.10 -54.01
N ILE A 15 -8.46 12.21 -54.80
CA ILE A 15 -7.07 12.07 -54.37
C ILE A 15 -6.66 13.19 -53.39
N ILE A 16 -7.11 14.42 -53.62
CA ILE A 16 -6.76 15.56 -52.75
C ILE A 16 -7.48 15.41 -51.40
N ALA A 17 -8.73 14.95 -51.44
CA ALA A 17 -9.49 14.69 -50.23
C ALA A 17 -8.84 13.60 -49.36
N THR A 18 -8.36 12.49 -49.96
CA THR A 18 -7.70 11.43 -49.19
C THR A 18 -6.39 11.87 -48.58
N VAL A 19 -5.58 12.65 -49.30
CA VAL A 19 -4.31 13.19 -48.77
C VAL A 19 -4.57 14.16 -47.62
N LEU A 20 -5.56 15.05 -47.73
CA LEU A 20 -5.95 15.96 -46.65
C LEU A 20 -6.42 15.21 -45.41
N ILE A 21 -7.22 14.16 -45.58
CA ILE A 21 -7.67 13.31 -44.47
C ILE A 21 -6.48 12.65 -43.79
N LEU A 22 -5.53 12.07 -44.54
CA LEU A 22 -4.33 11.46 -43.96
C LEU A 22 -3.50 12.46 -43.16
N LEU A 23 -3.28 13.67 -43.69
CA LEU A 23 -2.54 14.71 -42.96
C LEU A 23 -3.23 15.09 -41.65
N ILE A 24 -4.56 15.21 -41.66
CA ILE A 24 -5.34 15.50 -40.44
C ILE A 24 -5.21 14.36 -39.43
N THR A 25 -5.23 13.09 -39.87
CA THR A 25 -5.06 11.95 -38.96
C THR A 25 -3.68 11.92 -38.30
N PHE A 26 -2.61 12.22 -39.04
CA PHE A 26 -1.26 12.29 -38.46
C PHE A 26 -1.14 13.43 -37.45
N VAL A 27 -1.71 14.59 -37.73
CA VAL A 27 -1.76 15.71 -36.80
C VAL A 27 -2.52 15.32 -35.53
N ALA A 28 -3.70 14.69 -35.67
CA ALA A 28 -4.49 14.23 -34.52
C ALA A 28 -3.71 13.22 -33.64
N ILE A 29 -3.05 12.24 -34.25
CA ILE A 29 -2.21 11.26 -33.52
C ILE A 29 -1.06 11.97 -32.80
N SER A 30 -0.43 12.95 -33.45
CA SER A 30 0.70 13.69 -32.87
C SER A 30 0.28 14.50 -31.64
N ILE A 31 -0.89 15.15 -31.70
CA ILE A 31 -1.46 15.88 -30.55
C ILE A 31 -1.77 14.90 -29.41
N LEU A 32 -2.39 13.76 -29.70
CA LEU A 32 -2.68 12.75 -28.68
C LEU A 32 -1.40 12.20 -28.03
N ALA A 33 -0.36 11.95 -28.82
CA ALA A 33 0.91 11.43 -28.30
C ALA A 33 1.57 12.37 -27.27
N VAL A 34 1.46 13.69 -27.46
CA VAL A 34 2.01 14.68 -26.52
C VAL A 34 1.39 14.58 -25.12
N PHE A 35 0.13 14.15 -25.01
CA PHE A 35 -0.54 13.98 -23.71
C PHE A 35 -0.44 12.56 -23.17
N VAL A 36 -0.61 11.56 -24.05
CA VAL A 36 -0.70 10.15 -23.63
C VAL A 36 0.68 9.62 -23.22
N VAL A 37 1.75 9.97 -23.94
CA VAL A 37 3.10 9.46 -23.63
C VAL A 37 3.57 9.87 -22.24
N PRO A 38 3.58 11.18 -21.85
CA PRO A 38 4.02 11.56 -20.50
C PRO A 38 3.09 11.02 -19.41
N PHE A 39 1.78 10.98 -19.65
CA PHE A 39 0.82 10.43 -18.69
C PHE A 39 1.08 8.94 -18.39
N VAL A 40 1.39 8.15 -19.42
CA VAL A 40 1.72 6.74 -19.26
C VAL A 40 3.09 6.56 -18.60
N SER A 41 4.11 7.34 -18.97
CA SER A 41 5.44 7.23 -18.36
C SER A 41 5.44 7.59 -16.88
N GLU A 42 4.76 8.67 -16.48
CA GLU A 42 4.65 9.07 -15.07
C GLU A 42 3.91 8.01 -14.23
N SER A 43 2.90 7.36 -14.82
CA SER A 43 2.16 6.27 -14.16
C SER A 43 3.01 5.00 -14.00
N LEU A 44 3.95 4.76 -14.92
CA LEU A 44 4.86 3.61 -14.90
C LEU A 44 6.02 3.82 -13.91
N GLU A 45 6.65 4.98 -13.89
CA GLU A 45 7.73 5.30 -12.93
C GLU A 45 7.25 5.22 -11.47
N GLY A 46 5.99 5.55 -11.22
CA GLY A 46 5.35 5.39 -9.92
C GLY A 46 5.17 3.92 -9.50
N SER A 47 4.89 3.05 -10.46
CA SER A 47 4.53 1.65 -10.21
C SER A 47 5.73 0.70 -10.25
N GLU A 48 6.81 1.03 -10.97
CA GLU A 48 8.04 0.24 -11.00
C GLU A 48 8.67 0.08 -9.62
N GLU A 49 8.79 1.18 -8.86
CA GLU A 49 9.30 1.15 -7.48
C GLU A 49 8.50 0.22 -6.55
N CYS A 50 7.18 0.18 -6.70
CA CYS A 50 6.30 -0.68 -5.89
C CYS A 50 6.26 -2.12 -6.41
N PHE A 51 6.47 -2.33 -7.70
CA PHE A 51 6.58 -3.65 -8.29
C PHE A 51 7.86 -4.36 -7.83
N ASP A 52 8.98 -3.64 -7.78
CA ASP A 52 10.28 -4.18 -7.36
C ASP A 52 10.31 -4.62 -5.89
N ILE A 53 9.46 -4.05 -5.05
CA ILE A 53 9.35 -4.42 -3.63
C ILE A 53 8.14 -5.33 -3.33
N LEU A 54 7.39 -5.74 -4.35
CA LEU A 54 6.27 -6.65 -4.16
C LEU A 54 6.77 -7.97 -3.55
N GLY A 55 6.17 -8.40 -2.44
CA GLY A 55 6.60 -9.60 -1.71
C GLY A 55 7.88 -9.42 -0.88
N HIS A 56 8.45 -8.21 -0.79
CA HIS A 56 9.54 -7.90 0.15
C HIS A 56 9.04 -7.58 1.55
N VAL A 57 7.74 -7.38 1.74
CA VAL A 57 7.11 -7.26 3.06
C VAL A 57 6.04 -8.32 3.16
N THR A 58 6.21 -9.26 4.07
CA THR A 58 5.29 -10.38 4.27
C THR A 58 5.10 -10.64 5.75
N PHE A 59 4.00 -11.30 6.12
CA PHE A 59 3.90 -11.89 7.44
C PHE A 59 4.84 -13.09 7.57
N ASP A 60 5.40 -13.28 8.75
CA ASP A 60 6.18 -14.46 9.11
C ASP A 60 5.27 -15.48 9.79
N GLU A 61 5.43 -16.78 9.50
CA GLU A 61 4.68 -17.83 10.19
C GLU A 61 5.16 -17.95 11.64
N SER A 62 4.46 -17.27 12.53
CA SER A 62 4.86 -17.10 13.93
C SER A 62 3.70 -17.45 14.87
N PRO A 63 3.96 -18.09 16.03
CA PRO A 63 2.93 -18.32 17.03
C PRO A 63 2.38 -17.01 17.63
N TYR A 64 3.05 -15.88 17.38
CA TYR A 64 2.58 -14.56 17.81
C TYR A 64 1.51 -13.96 16.89
N ASN A 65 1.21 -14.55 15.73
CA ASN A 65 0.17 -14.05 14.82
C ASN A 65 -1.22 -14.47 15.32
N CYS A 66 -1.69 -13.80 16.36
CA CYS A 66 -2.96 -14.11 17.00
C CYS A 66 -3.46 -12.93 17.82
N ASN A 67 -4.74 -12.97 18.18
CA ASN A 67 -5.36 -12.01 19.08
C ASN A 67 -5.71 -12.66 20.41
N ILE A 68 -5.75 -11.86 21.47
CA ILE A 68 -6.14 -12.30 22.80
C ILE A 68 -6.86 -11.18 23.54
N GLY A 69 -8.02 -11.52 24.10
CA GLY A 69 -8.73 -10.70 25.08
C GLY A 69 -8.68 -11.39 26.43
N GLY A 70 -8.45 -10.63 27.50
CA GLY A 70 -8.46 -11.17 28.86
C GLY A 70 -7.68 -10.31 29.84
N THR A 71 -7.22 -10.94 30.92
CA THR A 71 -6.39 -10.28 31.93
C THR A 71 -4.94 -10.20 31.46
N LEU A 72 -4.41 -8.97 31.35
CA LEU A 72 -3.00 -8.66 31.07
C LEU A 72 -2.09 -9.10 32.23
N GLY A 73 -0.77 -9.13 31.98
CA GLY A 73 0.23 -9.54 32.98
C GLY A 73 0.28 -8.71 34.26
N ASP A 74 -0.29 -7.50 34.23
CA ASP A 74 -0.41 -6.59 35.38
C ASP A 74 -1.74 -6.72 36.15
N GLY A 75 -2.61 -7.66 35.74
CA GLY A 75 -3.93 -7.88 36.34
C GLY A 75 -5.04 -6.97 35.80
N SER A 76 -4.75 -6.07 34.86
CA SER A 76 -5.77 -5.28 34.17
C SER A 76 -6.46 -6.10 33.06
N GLU A 77 -7.69 -5.77 32.71
CA GLU A 77 -8.30 -6.35 31.50
C GLU A 77 -7.81 -5.58 30.28
N GLY A 78 -7.42 -6.30 29.24
CA GLY A 78 -6.95 -5.70 28.01
C GLY A 78 -6.96 -6.67 26.85
N GLU A 79 -7.03 -6.08 25.68
CA GLU A 79 -7.05 -6.77 24.40
C GLU A 79 -5.74 -6.48 23.68
N ARG A 80 -5.11 -7.53 23.15
CA ARG A 80 -3.85 -7.44 22.45
C ARG A 80 -3.87 -8.29 21.20
N THR A 81 -3.23 -7.78 20.15
CA THR A 81 -3.06 -8.52 18.91
C THR A 81 -1.59 -8.55 18.52
N GLY A 82 -1.00 -9.74 18.45
CA GLY A 82 0.37 -9.94 18.00
C GLY A 82 0.44 -10.21 16.50
N PHE A 83 1.51 -9.76 15.86
CA PHE A 83 1.82 -10.13 14.48
C PHE A 83 3.31 -9.96 14.18
N SER A 84 3.85 -10.81 13.31
CA SER A 84 5.26 -10.82 12.92
C SER A 84 5.42 -10.48 11.46
N VAL A 85 6.26 -9.48 11.16
CA VAL A 85 6.51 -8.98 9.82
C VAL A 85 7.96 -9.24 9.43
N ARG A 86 8.17 -9.76 8.23
CA ARG A 86 9.46 -9.93 7.58
C ARG A 86 9.66 -8.84 6.53
N VAL A 87 10.87 -8.28 6.48
CA VAL A 87 11.24 -7.28 5.47
C VAL A 87 12.50 -7.71 4.72
N GLY A 88 12.41 -7.86 3.40
CA GLY A 88 13.50 -8.30 2.52
C GLY A 88 14.14 -7.20 1.67
N GLY A 89 13.51 -6.03 1.53
CA GLY A 89 13.98 -4.93 0.66
C GLY A 89 14.83 -3.89 1.42
N GLU A 90 15.86 -3.34 0.77
CA GLU A 90 16.69 -2.27 1.35
C GLU A 90 16.08 -0.88 1.20
N ASP A 91 15.13 -0.72 0.26
CA ASP A 91 14.52 0.57 -0.07
C ASP A 91 13.24 0.89 0.70
N ILE A 92 12.89 -0.01 1.63
CA ILE A 92 11.77 0.14 2.55
C ILE A 92 12.25 0.93 3.77
N SER A 93 11.62 2.07 4.02
CA SER A 93 11.94 3.01 5.11
C SER A 93 10.91 3.03 6.23
N GLY A 94 9.72 2.48 5.97
CA GLY A 94 8.64 2.37 6.94
C GLY A 94 7.62 1.32 6.56
N LEU A 95 6.65 1.12 7.45
CA LEU A 95 5.50 0.25 7.25
C LEU A 95 4.22 1.04 7.51
N LYS A 96 3.21 0.75 6.69
CA LYS A 96 1.82 1.12 6.91
C LYS A 96 1.05 -0.15 7.23
N ILE A 97 0.43 -0.18 8.40
CA ILE A 97 -0.27 -1.33 8.94
C ILE A 97 -1.74 -0.93 9.08
N ALA A 98 -2.64 -1.67 8.43
CA ALA A 98 -4.07 -1.51 8.63
C ALA A 98 -4.59 -2.68 9.49
N LEU A 99 -5.27 -2.33 10.57
CA LEU A 99 -5.82 -3.21 11.58
C LEU A 99 -7.34 -3.18 11.44
N TYR A 100 -7.97 -4.34 11.24
CA TYR A 100 -9.42 -4.46 11.01
C TYR A 100 -10.10 -5.21 12.15
N ASN A 101 -11.24 -4.69 12.60
CA ASN A 101 -12.09 -5.30 13.62
C ASN A 101 -13.56 -5.01 13.30
N GLU A 102 -14.39 -6.05 13.11
CA GLU A 102 -15.86 -6.05 13.01
C GLU A 102 -16.53 -4.70 12.64
N GLY A 103 -16.13 -4.11 11.50
CA GLY A 103 -16.72 -2.87 10.96
C GLY A 103 -15.96 -1.57 11.23
N SER A 104 -14.79 -1.64 11.86
CA SER A 104 -13.84 -0.55 12.04
C SER A 104 -12.46 -0.91 11.48
N SER A 105 -11.69 0.11 11.10
CA SER A 105 -10.32 -0.05 10.66
C SER A 105 -9.45 1.06 11.23
N GLU A 106 -8.28 0.70 11.74
CA GLU A 106 -7.27 1.63 12.19
C GLU A 106 -6.02 1.50 11.32
N VAL A 107 -5.41 2.62 10.95
CA VAL A 107 -4.19 2.62 10.13
C VAL A 107 -3.07 3.25 10.93
N VAL A 108 -2.02 2.49 11.17
CA VAL A 108 -0.80 2.94 11.83
C VAL A 108 0.33 2.95 10.82
N GLU A 109 1.02 4.07 10.73
CA GLU A 109 2.17 4.22 9.85
C GLU A 109 3.36 4.72 10.66
N PHE A 110 4.52 4.09 10.47
CA PHE A 110 5.74 4.50 11.13
C PHE A 110 6.96 4.37 10.20
N LEU A 111 7.94 5.23 10.45
CA LEU A 111 9.25 5.21 9.82
C LEU A 111 10.26 4.61 10.79
N ASN A 112 11.29 3.93 10.26
CA ASN A 112 12.30 3.28 11.08
C ASN A 112 12.93 4.26 12.10
N GLY A 113 12.85 3.93 13.39
CA GLY A 113 13.48 4.72 14.46
C GLY A 113 12.82 6.09 14.70
N THR A 114 11.66 6.36 14.11
CA THR A 114 10.91 7.59 14.35
C THR A 114 9.81 7.34 15.37
N ILE A 115 9.79 8.13 16.45
CA ILE A 115 8.64 8.24 17.35
C ILE A 115 7.64 9.13 16.63
N GLY A 116 6.80 8.54 15.78
CA GLY A 116 6.02 9.31 14.83
C GLY A 116 4.58 8.86 14.76
N ASN A 117 3.73 9.60 15.48
CA ASN A 117 2.26 9.74 15.40
C ASN A 117 1.52 9.25 16.66
N THR A 118 0.40 9.90 17.01
CA THR A 118 -0.47 9.56 18.17
C THR A 118 -1.06 8.14 18.10
N LEU A 119 -0.89 7.45 16.97
CA LEU A 119 -1.31 6.07 16.73
C LEU A 119 -0.19 5.04 16.95
N SER A 120 1.07 5.47 17.01
CA SER A 120 2.19 4.62 17.44
C SER A 120 2.09 4.23 18.91
N SER A 121 1.28 4.95 19.70
CA SER A 121 1.00 4.58 21.09
C SER A 121 0.22 3.27 21.21
N LYS A 122 -0.49 2.83 20.16
CA LYS A 122 -1.22 1.57 20.13
C LYS A 122 -0.38 0.38 19.65
N LEU A 123 0.83 0.63 19.16
CA LEU A 123 1.75 -0.41 18.72
C LEU A 123 2.99 -0.44 19.61
N ARG A 124 3.51 -1.63 19.87
CA ARG A 124 4.83 -1.82 20.48
C ARG A 124 5.54 -2.99 19.82
N MET A 125 6.83 -3.10 20.04
CA MET A 125 7.57 -4.34 19.76
C MET A 125 7.28 -5.35 20.88
N LEU A 126 7.40 -6.66 20.61
CA LEU A 126 7.10 -7.71 21.59
C LEU A 126 7.80 -7.50 22.96
N ASN A 127 9.01 -6.95 22.95
CA ASN A 127 9.82 -6.67 24.16
C ASN A 127 9.97 -5.17 24.46
N GLY A 128 9.17 -4.31 23.81
CA GLY A 128 9.19 -2.86 24.03
C GLY A 128 7.95 -2.39 24.77
N LEU A 129 7.94 -1.11 25.16
CA LEU A 129 6.79 -0.45 25.77
C LEU A 129 5.92 0.22 24.70
N PHE A 130 4.64 0.44 25.03
CA PHE A 130 3.80 1.32 24.22
C PHE A 130 4.34 2.74 24.25
N SER A 131 4.22 3.46 23.13
CA SER A 131 4.77 4.80 22.93
C SER A 131 6.31 4.87 22.83
N GLU A 132 7.02 3.74 22.80
CA GLU A 132 8.41 3.71 22.35
C GLU A 132 8.52 3.80 20.83
N GLY A 133 9.68 4.21 20.34
CA GLY A 133 9.97 4.23 18.92
C GLY A 133 9.88 2.82 18.32
N LEU A 134 9.16 2.69 17.21
CA LEU A 134 9.12 1.45 16.45
C LEU A 134 10.34 1.40 15.53
N GLU A 135 11.08 0.30 15.57
CA GLU A 135 12.14 0.05 14.59
C GLU A 135 11.75 -1.09 13.67
N MET A 136 12.19 -0.98 12.42
CA MET A 136 11.90 -1.96 11.38
C MET A 136 12.73 -3.24 11.54
N PRO A 137 12.28 -4.39 11.00
CA PRO A 137 13.15 -5.53 10.81
C PRO A 137 14.34 -5.14 9.93
N LYS A 138 15.53 -5.67 10.25
CA LYS A 138 16.68 -5.59 9.34
C LYS A 138 16.36 -6.37 8.06
N LYS A 139 17.10 -6.13 6.99
CA LYS A 139 16.98 -6.90 5.73
C LYS A 139 17.05 -8.41 6.00
N GLY A 140 16.01 -9.13 5.58
CA GLY A 140 15.83 -10.58 5.80
C GLY A 140 15.44 -10.96 7.23
N GLY A 141 15.29 -9.98 8.12
CA GLY A 141 14.89 -10.15 9.50
C GLY A 141 13.38 -10.14 9.69
N VAL A 142 12.97 -10.65 10.84
CA VAL A 142 11.58 -10.67 11.31
C VAL A 142 11.48 -9.83 12.55
N ARG A 143 10.37 -9.12 12.71
CA ARG A 143 10.05 -8.43 13.95
C ARG A 143 8.59 -8.63 14.31
N THR A 144 8.36 -8.92 15.58
CA THR A 144 7.02 -9.08 16.15
C THR A 144 6.58 -7.78 16.81
N TYR A 145 5.38 -7.35 16.44
CA TYR A 145 4.70 -6.20 17.00
C TYR A 145 3.46 -6.64 17.76
N VAL A 146 3.03 -5.82 18.69
CA VAL A 146 1.81 -6.01 19.48
C VAL A 146 0.97 -4.75 19.38
N ALA A 147 -0.26 -4.89 18.92
CA ALA A 147 -1.28 -3.86 18.89
C ALA A 147 -2.19 -3.91 20.13
N GLU A 148 -2.66 -2.75 20.56
CA GLU A 148 -3.75 -2.60 21.52
C GLU A 148 -5.11 -2.77 20.83
N GLY A 149 -5.90 -3.73 21.32
CA GLY A 149 -7.21 -4.10 20.77
C GLY A 149 -7.21 -5.50 20.15
N LEU A 150 -8.43 -6.04 19.99
CA LEU A 150 -8.69 -7.23 19.18
C LEU A 150 -8.83 -6.85 17.70
N PHE A 151 -8.01 -7.46 16.84
CA PHE A 151 -8.14 -7.33 15.40
C PHE A 151 -8.22 -8.71 14.76
N GLU A 152 -9.09 -8.84 13.77
CA GLU A 152 -9.36 -10.08 13.05
C GLU A 152 -8.51 -10.20 11.79
N LYS A 153 -8.12 -9.06 11.22
CA LYS A 153 -7.30 -9.01 10.02
C LYS A 153 -6.29 -7.88 10.10
N ILE A 154 -5.08 -8.16 9.62
CA ILE A 154 -4.02 -7.17 9.48
C ILE A 154 -3.52 -7.15 8.05
N GLU A 155 -3.36 -5.95 7.52
CA GLU A 155 -2.73 -5.69 6.23
C GLU A 155 -1.46 -4.90 6.44
N VAL A 156 -0.41 -5.24 5.70
CA VAL A 156 0.87 -4.53 5.72
C VAL A 156 1.22 -4.04 4.33
N SER A 157 1.68 -2.80 4.29
CA SER A 157 2.16 -2.10 3.10
C SER A 157 3.52 -1.48 3.39
N ALA A 158 4.40 -1.53 2.40
CA ALA A 158 5.71 -0.89 2.47
C ALA A 158 5.63 0.63 2.21
N ARG A 159 6.43 1.39 2.95
CA ARG A 159 6.74 2.79 2.63
C ARG A 159 8.19 2.93 2.19
N LEU A 160 8.39 3.43 0.98
CA LEU A 160 9.69 3.57 0.35
C LEU A 160 10.44 4.81 0.85
N LYS A 161 11.77 4.80 0.72
CA LYS A 161 12.62 5.98 1.00
C LYS A 161 12.24 7.20 0.16
N SER A 162 11.66 6.99 -1.02
CA SER A 162 11.12 8.05 -1.89
C SER A 162 9.91 8.77 -1.27
N GLY A 163 9.34 8.23 -0.19
CA GLY A 163 8.17 8.75 0.49
C GLY A 163 6.85 8.19 -0.05
N LYS A 164 6.89 7.40 -1.14
CA LYS A 164 5.75 6.67 -1.69
C LYS A 164 5.36 5.52 -0.76
N THR A 165 4.06 5.30 -0.61
CA THR A 165 3.50 4.12 0.06
C THR A 165 2.91 3.22 -1.00
N CYS A 166 3.36 1.97 -1.03
CA CYS A 166 2.88 1.00 -1.99
C CYS A 166 1.59 0.36 -1.51
N ASP A 167 0.76 -0.07 -2.45
CA ASP A 167 -0.44 -0.81 -2.13
C ASP A 167 -0.12 -2.14 -1.44
N LEU A 168 -1.17 -2.77 -0.86
CA LEU A 168 -1.14 -3.99 -0.06
C LEU A 168 0.01 -4.93 -0.44
N SER A 169 0.95 -5.13 0.48
CA SER A 169 2.05 -6.07 0.28
C SER A 169 1.64 -7.48 0.70
N ASP A 170 0.99 -7.60 1.86
CA ASP A 170 0.49 -8.88 2.37
C ASP A 170 -0.64 -8.67 3.39
N SER A 171 -1.42 -9.73 3.65
CA SER A 171 -2.53 -9.73 4.62
C SER A 171 -2.64 -11.05 5.36
N ILE A 172 -3.00 -10.99 6.64
CA ILE A 172 -3.25 -12.17 7.47
C ILE A 172 -4.56 -12.05 8.25
N GLU A 173 -5.30 -13.16 8.32
CA GLU A 173 -6.43 -13.33 9.24
C GLU A 173 -5.94 -13.94 10.54
N LEU A 174 -6.44 -13.42 11.66
CA LEU A 174 -5.96 -13.74 12.99
C LEU A 174 -7.01 -14.53 13.76
N ASN A 175 -6.53 -15.60 14.40
CA ASN A 175 -7.32 -16.39 15.33
C ASN A 175 -6.90 -16.06 16.77
N THR A 176 -7.68 -16.55 17.72
CA THR A 176 -7.34 -16.45 19.14
C THR A 176 -6.05 -17.22 19.44
N CYS A 177 -5.18 -16.63 20.26
CA CYS A 177 -3.94 -17.27 20.69
C CYS A 177 -4.22 -18.57 21.47
N LEU A 178 -3.61 -19.67 21.04
CA LEU A 178 -3.68 -20.98 21.71
C LEU A 178 -2.38 -21.36 22.44
N ASP A 179 -1.28 -20.71 22.11
CA ASP A 179 0.04 -20.97 22.68
C ASP A 179 0.25 -20.11 23.95
N ASN A 180 0.38 -20.75 25.10
CA ASN A 180 0.56 -20.08 26.39
C ASN A 180 1.86 -19.25 26.46
N ASP A 181 2.93 -19.65 25.76
CA ASP A 181 4.17 -18.86 25.72
C ASP A 181 3.95 -17.58 24.92
N ALA A 182 3.30 -17.69 23.74
CA ALA A 182 2.94 -16.54 22.93
C ALA A 182 2.02 -15.57 23.68
N VAL A 183 1.00 -16.11 24.35
CA VAL A 183 0.09 -15.35 25.22
C VAL A 183 0.86 -14.58 26.28
N SER A 184 1.75 -15.24 27.02
CA SER A 184 2.48 -14.59 28.10
C SER A 184 3.32 -13.41 27.63
N LYS A 185 3.93 -13.49 26.43
CA LYS A 185 4.77 -12.44 25.86
C LYS A 185 3.97 -11.30 25.22
N ILE A 186 2.84 -11.62 24.58
CA ILE A 186 1.93 -10.59 24.03
C ILE A 186 1.31 -9.77 25.16
N LEU A 187 1.00 -10.41 26.29
CA LEU A 187 0.44 -9.78 27.48
C LEU A 187 1.49 -9.14 28.41
N ALA A 188 2.77 -9.47 28.26
CA ALA A 188 3.86 -8.86 29.02
C ALA A 188 4.04 -7.41 28.57
N SER A 189 3.65 -6.47 29.44
CA SER A 189 3.89 -5.03 29.32
C SER A 189 5.22 -4.62 29.95
#